data_AF-A0A8X6N233-F1
#
_entry.id   AF-A0A8X6N233-F1
#
_cell.length_a   1.000
_cell.length_b   1.000
_cell.length_c   1.000
_cell.angle_alpha   90.00
_cell.angle_beta   90.00
_cell.angle_gamma   90.00
#
_symmetry.space_group_name_H-M   'P 1'
#
loop_
_entity.id
_entity.type
_entity.pdbx_description
1 polymer ?
#
loop_
_entity_poly.entity_id
_entity_poly.type
_entity_poly.pdbx_seq_one_letter_code
_entity_poly.pdbx_strand_id
1 'polypeptide(L)'
;MEERGDSIASSSSRNEETGNKWNCRSKKLTKKKISLNHLLKVICASQESCIDWLKNKGLIPKVVFCPNCSHNMTFEAQESAVDGFIWTCKECKIDPPHLSTRHGSWLEGKELSLVDILLFTYLWTRNFSEAQIIKETNMEPDTAKEWSKMYLGICEAVQKRNTLLDENCDESVSKPSNLSPISAWRKKNKSKDPFLEFLKDADSL
;
A
#
# COMPACT_ATOMS: atom_id res chain seq x y z
N MET A 1 56.12 -34.52 -41.12
CA MET A 1 55.66 -33.50 -40.14
C MET A 1 54.28 -33.93 -39.70
N GLU A 2 54.25 -34.74 -38.64
CA GLU A 2 53.06 -34.96 -37.84
C GLU A 2 53.05 -33.85 -36.79
N GLU A 3 51.95 -33.10 -36.69
CA GLU A 3 51.64 -32.35 -35.47
C GLU A 3 50.21 -32.68 -35.05
N ARG A 4 50.12 -33.31 -33.87
CA ARG A 4 48.92 -33.30 -33.02
C ARG A 4 48.84 -31.91 -32.37
N GLY A 5 47.66 -31.30 -32.43
CA GLY A 5 47.31 -30.10 -31.69
C GLY A 5 45.92 -30.25 -31.06
N ASP A 6 45.88 -30.06 -29.75
CA ASP A 6 44.74 -30.26 -28.84
C ASP A 6 43.58 -29.26 -28.98
N SER A 7 42.46 -29.64 -28.36
CA SER A 7 41.66 -28.82 -27.40
C SER A 7 40.17 -28.67 -27.70
N ILE A 8 39.42 -29.23 -26.76
CA ILE A 8 37.98 -29.17 -26.50
C ILE A 8 37.56 -27.78 -26.00
N ALA A 9 36.41 -27.23 -26.44
CA ALA A 9 35.28 -26.93 -25.55
C ALA A 9 34.14 -26.11 -26.19
N SER A 10 32.92 -26.64 -25.99
CA SER A 10 31.65 -25.93 -25.79
C SER A 10 31.00 -25.17 -26.95
N SER A 11 30.32 -25.94 -27.81
CA SER A 11 29.03 -25.52 -28.35
C SER A 11 27.91 -26.00 -27.41
N SER A 12 27.24 -25.09 -26.70
CA SER A 12 25.95 -25.39 -26.09
C SER A 12 24.88 -24.48 -26.68
N SER A 13 23.93 -25.14 -27.32
CA SER A 13 22.72 -24.59 -27.92
C SER A 13 21.79 -23.98 -26.89
N ARG A 14 21.03 -23.00 -27.37
CA ARG A 14 19.84 -22.38 -26.78
C ARG A 14 18.94 -23.41 -26.10
N ASN A 15 18.38 -23.02 -24.96
CA ASN A 15 16.95 -23.18 -24.70
C ASN A 15 16.46 -21.97 -23.90
N GLU A 16 15.44 -21.34 -24.47
CA GLU A 16 14.57 -20.36 -23.84
C GLU A 16 13.77 -21.05 -22.74
N GLU A 17 13.76 -20.50 -21.53
CA GLU A 17 12.70 -20.81 -20.58
C GLU A 17 12.11 -19.51 -20.01
N THR A 18 10.88 -19.31 -20.47
CA THR A 18 9.88 -18.33 -20.12
C THR A 18 9.52 -18.40 -18.64
N GLY A 19 9.74 -17.29 -17.92
CA GLY A 19 9.15 -17.03 -16.61
C GLY A 19 8.23 -15.81 -16.69
N ASN A 20 6.93 -16.06 -16.78
CA ASN A 20 5.81 -15.12 -16.97
C ASN A 20 6.07 -13.64 -16.62
N LYS A 21 6.40 -12.88 -17.66
CA LYS A 21 6.40 -11.41 -17.68
C LYS A 21 4.95 -10.94 -17.80
N TRP A 22 4.34 -10.54 -16.69
CA TRP A 22 3.02 -9.93 -16.72
C TRP A 22 3.09 -8.57 -17.42
N ASN A 23 2.52 -8.51 -18.61
CA ASN A 23 2.37 -7.30 -19.42
C ASN A 23 0.92 -6.83 -19.30
N CYS A 24 0.65 -5.95 -18.32
CA CYS A 24 -0.60 -5.20 -18.28
C CYS A 24 -0.45 -3.94 -19.15
N ARG A 25 -0.63 -4.07 -20.46
CA ARG A 25 -0.72 -2.92 -21.37
C ARG A 25 -2.13 -2.79 -21.98
N SER A 26 -2.67 -1.58 -21.78
CA SER A 26 -3.89 -0.99 -22.33
C SER A 26 -5.18 -1.40 -21.59
N LYS A 27 -6.02 -0.47 -21.15
CA LYS A 27 -6.58 0.66 -21.92
C LYS A 27 -6.87 1.90 -21.04
N LYS A 28 -6.44 3.06 -21.55
CA LYS A 28 -6.91 4.45 -21.30
C LYS A 28 -7.59 4.75 -19.95
N LEU A 29 -6.88 5.47 -19.08
CA LEU A 29 -7.49 6.32 -18.06
C LEU A 29 -6.78 7.69 -18.02
N THR A 30 -7.45 8.70 -18.55
CA THR A 30 -7.04 10.11 -18.44
C THR A 30 -7.35 10.62 -17.03
N LYS A 31 -6.43 10.36 -16.08
CA LYS A 31 -6.32 11.08 -14.79
C LYS A 31 -4.90 11.60 -14.66
N LYS A 32 -4.74 12.83 -14.15
CA LYS A 32 -3.42 13.46 -13.95
C LYS A 32 -2.56 12.54 -13.07
N LYS A 33 -1.51 11.96 -13.66
CA LYS A 33 -0.58 11.04 -13.00
C LYS A 33 0.21 11.79 -11.92
N ILE A 34 0.39 11.17 -10.76
CA ILE A 34 1.30 11.68 -9.73
C ILE A 34 2.73 11.47 -10.24
N SER A 35 3.54 12.53 -10.24
CA SER A 35 4.99 12.46 -10.51
C SER A 35 5.76 12.41 -9.18
N LEU A 36 6.99 11.90 -9.19
CA LEU A 36 7.84 11.83 -8.00
C LEU A 36 8.07 13.21 -7.39
N ASN A 37 8.29 14.22 -8.25
CA ASN A 37 8.46 15.60 -7.82
C ASN A 37 7.19 16.13 -7.15
N HIS A 38 6.01 15.88 -7.73
CA HIS A 38 4.74 16.27 -7.11
C HIS A 38 4.50 15.54 -5.77
N LEU A 39 4.84 14.25 -5.70
CA LEU A 39 4.76 13.49 -4.46
C LEU A 39 5.62 14.11 -3.37
N LEU A 40 6.92 14.29 -3.62
CA LEU A 40 7.85 14.75 -2.60
C LEU A 40 7.68 16.24 -2.26
N LYS A 41 7.44 17.10 -3.27
CA LYS A 41 7.43 18.57 -3.07
C LYS A 41 6.06 19.16 -2.79
N VAL A 42 4.98 18.41 -3.02
CA VAL A 42 3.61 18.93 -2.81
C VAL A 42 2.85 18.07 -1.81
N ILE A 43 2.79 16.75 -2.03
CA ILE A 43 2.03 15.86 -1.14
C ILE A 43 2.77 15.70 0.19
N CYS A 44 4.06 15.39 0.14
CA CYS A 44 4.93 15.17 1.30
C CYS A 44 5.73 16.41 1.70
N ALA A 45 5.26 17.62 1.36
CA ALA A 45 5.95 18.86 1.67
C ALA A 45 6.03 19.13 3.18
N SER A 46 4.99 18.73 3.91
CA SER A 46 4.96 18.67 5.38
C SER A 46 4.17 17.45 5.84
N GLN A 47 4.19 17.20 7.15
CA GLN A 47 3.44 16.11 7.74
C GLN A 47 1.92 16.34 7.61
N GLU A 48 1.49 17.58 7.83
CA GLU A 48 0.10 18.02 7.67
C GLU A 48 -0.37 17.84 6.23
N SER A 49 0.43 18.27 5.24
CA SER A 49 0.06 18.13 3.83
C SER A 49 -0.11 16.65 3.44
N CYS A 50 0.77 15.79 3.97
CA CYS A 50 0.72 14.35 3.75
C CYS A 50 -0.55 13.75 4.37
N ILE A 51 -0.84 14.07 5.64
CA ILE A 51 -2.04 13.61 6.35
C ILE A 51 -3.32 14.10 5.66
N ASP A 52 -3.38 15.37 5.28
CA ASP A 52 -4.55 15.95 4.61
C ASP A 52 -4.80 15.28 3.25
N TRP A 53 -3.73 15.02 2.50
CA TRP A 53 -3.82 14.29 1.25
C TRP A 53 -4.35 12.86 1.47
N LEU A 54 -3.81 12.14 2.47
CA LEU A 54 -4.25 10.78 2.83
C LEU A 54 -5.71 10.74 3.28
N LYS A 55 -6.13 11.70 4.10
CA LYS A 55 -7.54 11.90 4.51
C LYS A 55 -8.44 12.13 3.30
N ASN A 56 -8.01 12.97 2.36
CA ASN A 56 -8.77 13.27 1.14
C ASN A 56 -8.87 12.08 0.19
N LYS A 57 -7.85 11.23 0.15
CA LYS A 57 -7.89 9.95 -0.57
C LYS A 57 -8.69 8.88 0.15
N GLY A 58 -9.00 9.06 1.43
CA GLY A 58 -9.70 8.07 2.26
C GLY A 58 -8.80 6.96 2.77
N LEU A 59 -7.47 7.13 2.67
CA LEU A 59 -6.48 6.18 3.18
C LEU A 59 -6.37 6.22 4.71
N ILE A 60 -6.72 7.36 5.31
CA ILE A 60 -6.85 7.59 6.75
C ILE A 60 -8.22 8.23 7.03
N PRO A 61 -8.87 7.98 8.20
CA PRO A 61 -10.15 8.58 8.52
C PRO A 61 -10.12 10.10 8.62
N LYS A 62 -11.21 10.73 8.17
CA LYS A 62 -11.48 12.15 8.41
C LYS A 62 -12.14 12.41 9.76
N VAL A 63 -12.82 11.41 10.30
CA VAL A 63 -13.55 11.45 11.57
C VAL A 63 -13.35 10.13 12.28
N VAL A 64 -13.06 10.18 13.58
CA VAL A 64 -12.93 9.03 14.46
C VAL A 64 -13.87 9.23 15.65
N PHE A 65 -14.56 8.15 16.02
CA PHE A 65 -15.45 8.14 17.18
C PHE A 65 -14.75 7.48 18.36
N CYS A 66 -14.95 8.04 19.55
CA CYS A 66 -14.39 7.50 20.78
C CYS A 66 -14.95 6.10 21.04
N PRO A 67 -14.09 5.09 21.32
CA PRO A 67 -14.55 3.74 21.62
C PRO A 67 -15.38 3.65 22.91
N ASN A 68 -15.18 4.59 23.85
CA ASN A 68 -15.82 4.56 25.16
C ASN A 68 -17.17 5.30 25.18
N CYS A 69 -17.26 6.47 24.53
CA CYS A 69 -18.46 7.33 24.58
C CYS A 69 -19.11 7.59 23.22
N SER A 70 -18.55 7.08 22.12
CA SER A 70 -19.06 7.24 20.75
C SER A 70 -19.20 8.68 20.24
N HIS A 71 -18.64 9.66 20.95
CA HIS A 71 -18.57 11.04 20.47
C HIS A 71 -17.39 11.24 19.51
N ASN A 72 -17.47 12.27 18.67
CA ASN A 72 -16.40 12.64 17.77
C ASN A 72 -15.13 13.00 18.55
N MET A 73 -14.00 12.45 18.11
CA MET A 73 -12.69 12.78 18.65
C MET A 73 -12.11 14.01 17.94
N THR A 74 -11.28 14.77 18.67
CA THR A 74 -10.54 15.92 18.13
C THR A 74 -9.20 15.46 17.59
N PHE A 75 -8.78 15.98 16.43
CA PHE A 75 -7.47 15.72 15.84
C PHE A 75 -6.50 16.81 16.28
N GLU A 76 -5.44 16.44 16.98
CA GLU A 76 -4.50 17.40 17.58
C GLU A 76 -3.04 16.99 17.39
N ALA A 77 -2.16 17.99 17.34
CA ALA A 77 -0.71 17.77 17.24
C ALA A 77 -0.18 17.18 18.55
N GLN A 78 0.71 16.21 18.43
CA GLN A 78 1.37 15.51 19.53
C GLN A 78 2.77 15.09 19.07
N GLU A 79 3.82 15.77 19.55
CA GLU A 79 5.20 15.54 19.10
C GLU A 79 5.70 14.11 19.34
N SER A 80 5.23 13.46 20.41
CA SER A 80 5.60 12.07 20.72
C SER A 80 4.91 11.02 19.84
N ALA A 81 3.97 11.42 18.98
CA ALA A 81 3.28 10.50 18.09
C ALA A 81 4.10 10.24 16.82
N VAL A 82 4.03 9.02 16.29
CA VAL A 82 4.75 8.61 15.06
C VAL A 82 4.49 9.56 13.88
N ASP A 83 3.22 9.99 13.73
CA ASP A 83 2.81 10.93 12.68
C ASP A 83 2.62 12.34 13.21
N GLY A 84 3.13 12.67 14.41
CA GLY A 84 3.01 13.99 15.07
C GLY A 84 1.58 14.45 15.36
N PHE A 85 0.58 13.60 15.17
CA PHE A 85 -0.83 13.86 15.43
C PHE A 85 -1.53 12.64 16.04
N ILE A 86 -2.54 12.90 16.86
CA ILE A 86 -3.41 11.89 17.48
C ILE A 86 -4.88 12.32 17.43
N TRP A 87 -5.76 11.34 17.60
CA TRP A 87 -7.16 11.57 17.93
C TRP A 87 -7.33 11.48 19.44
N THR A 88 -7.94 12.51 20.03
CA THR A 88 -8.21 12.57 21.48
C THR A 88 -9.69 12.80 21.74
N CYS A 89 -10.25 12.03 22.66
CA CYS A 89 -11.62 12.26 23.13
C CYS A 89 -11.64 13.40 24.16
N LYS A 90 -12.49 14.42 23.95
CA LYS A 90 -12.67 15.53 24.90
C LYS A 90 -13.86 15.33 25.86
N GLU A 91 -14.70 14.34 25.58
CA GLU A 91 -15.88 14.01 26.40
C GLU A 91 -15.55 13.09 27.58
N CYS A 92 -14.64 12.13 27.39
CA CYS A 92 -14.15 11.29 28.47
C CYS A 92 -13.29 12.12 29.43
N LYS A 93 -13.74 12.28 30.68
CA LYS A 93 -13.02 13.10 31.68
C LYS A 93 -11.98 12.31 32.47
N ILE A 94 -12.18 11.00 32.60
CA ILE A 94 -11.28 10.09 33.29
C ILE A 94 -10.60 9.25 32.21
N ASP A 95 -9.28 9.35 32.14
CA ASP A 95 -8.42 8.62 31.19
C ASP A 95 -8.95 8.64 29.75
N PRO A 96 -8.97 9.82 29.09
CA PRO A 96 -9.48 9.93 27.73
C PRO A 96 -8.67 9.05 26.78
N PRO A 97 -9.31 8.22 25.94
CA PRO A 97 -8.58 7.42 24.98
C PRO A 97 -7.88 8.31 23.94
N HIS A 98 -6.64 7.95 23.65
CA HIS A 98 -5.83 8.51 22.57
C HIS A 98 -5.64 7.45 21.49
N LEU A 99 -5.90 7.81 20.23
CA LEU A 99 -5.76 6.90 19.09
C LEU A 99 -4.78 7.50 18.09
N SER A 100 -4.00 6.63 17.44
CA SER A 100 -3.05 7.07 16.41
C SER A 100 -3.77 7.74 15.24
N THR A 101 -3.07 8.62 14.52
CA THR A 101 -3.59 9.22 13.27
C THR A 101 -4.16 8.18 12.32
N ARG A 102 -3.52 7.01 12.26
CA ARG A 102 -3.83 5.88 11.36
C ARG A 102 -4.92 4.95 11.89
N HIS A 103 -5.49 5.20 13.06
CA HIS A 103 -6.47 4.30 13.67
C HIS A 103 -7.67 4.02 12.76
N GLY A 104 -8.10 2.77 12.69
CA GLY A 104 -9.23 2.35 11.86
C GLY A 104 -8.96 2.48 10.35
N SER A 105 -7.68 2.46 9.95
CA SER A 105 -7.23 2.62 8.56
C SER A 105 -6.38 1.43 8.10
N TRP A 106 -6.08 1.39 6.80
CA TRP A 106 -5.14 0.42 6.23
C TRP A 106 -3.72 0.53 6.81
N LEU A 107 -3.36 1.73 7.30
CA LEU A 107 -2.03 2.06 7.79
C LEU A 107 -1.90 1.85 9.31
N GLU A 108 -2.96 1.38 9.97
CA GLU A 108 -2.94 1.14 11.41
C GLU A 108 -1.89 0.10 11.80
N GLY A 109 -1.07 0.42 12.81
CA GLY A 109 -0.03 -0.46 13.32
C GLY A 109 1.19 -0.63 12.40
N LYS A 110 1.27 0.12 11.29
CA LYS A 110 2.45 0.11 10.41
C LYS A 110 3.56 1.00 10.98
N GLU A 111 4.79 0.50 10.99
CA GLU A 111 5.95 1.19 11.57
C GLU A 111 6.56 2.24 10.64
N LEU A 112 6.42 2.07 9.32
CA LEU A 112 6.93 3.03 8.34
C LEU A 112 6.28 4.41 8.46
N SER A 113 7.02 5.48 8.18
CA SER A 113 6.45 6.83 8.10
C SER A 113 5.44 6.95 6.95
N LEU A 114 4.49 7.89 7.03
CA LEU A 114 3.53 8.10 5.95
C LEU A 114 4.20 8.46 4.62
N VAL A 115 5.31 9.20 4.67
CA VAL A 115 6.10 9.58 3.50
C VAL A 115 6.74 8.33 2.87
N ASP A 116 7.34 7.48 3.68
CA ASP A 116 7.97 6.23 3.24
C ASP A 116 6.96 5.27 2.61
N ILE A 117 5.78 5.16 3.20
CA ILE A 117 4.68 4.35 2.67
C ILE A 117 4.27 4.85 1.28
N LEU A 118 4.09 6.17 1.13
CA LEU A 118 3.71 6.77 -0.16
C LEU A 118 4.83 6.61 -1.20
N LEU A 119 6.08 6.81 -0.81
CA LEU A 119 7.24 6.66 -1.71
C LEU A 119 7.43 5.20 -2.14
N PHE A 120 7.37 4.26 -1.20
CA PHE A 120 7.38 2.82 -1.51
C PHE A 120 6.29 2.49 -2.52
N THR A 121 5.06 2.96 -2.27
CA THR A 121 3.94 2.69 -3.17
C THR A 121 4.17 3.27 -4.56
N TYR A 122 4.66 4.50 -4.65
CA TYR A 122 4.97 5.15 -5.92
C TYR A 122 6.05 4.39 -6.72
N LEU A 123 7.10 3.90 -6.06
CA LEU A 123 8.17 3.15 -6.73
C LEU A 123 7.71 1.75 -7.14
N TRP A 124 7.00 1.07 -6.24
CA TRP A 124 6.45 -0.27 -6.48
C TRP A 124 5.49 -0.29 -7.68
N THR A 125 4.56 0.67 -7.73
CA THR A 125 3.62 0.82 -8.86
C THR A 125 4.31 1.14 -10.20
N ARG A 126 5.55 1.64 -10.15
CA ARG A 126 6.39 1.88 -11.33
C ARG A 126 7.33 0.73 -11.67
N ASN A 127 7.12 -0.45 -11.07
CA ASN A 127 7.89 -1.67 -11.30
C ASN A 127 9.38 -1.54 -10.92
N PHE A 128 9.69 -0.72 -9.92
CA PHE A 128 11.03 -0.76 -9.32
C PHE A 128 11.22 -2.10 -8.62
N SER A 129 12.41 -2.69 -8.74
CA SER A 129 12.75 -3.89 -7.97
C SER A 129 12.93 -3.55 -6.50
N GLU A 130 12.80 -4.54 -5.61
CA GLU A 130 13.00 -4.36 -4.17
C GLU A 130 14.37 -3.72 -3.87
N ALA A 131 15.43 -4.16 -4.56
CA ALA A 131 16.76 -3.58 -4.43
C ALA A 131 16.82 -2.10 -4.83
N GLN A 132 16.08 -1.69 -5.87
CA GLN A 132 15.97 -0.28 -6.25
C GLN A 132 15.18 0.50 -5.21
N ILE A 133 14.06 -0.04 -4.71
CA ILE A 133 13.24 0.62 -3.68
C ILE A 133 14.06 0.83 -2.40
N ILE A 134 14.77 -0.20 -1.92
CA ILE A 134 15.66 -0.13 -0.76
C ILE A 134 16.68 0.99 -0.94
N LYS A 135 17.29 1.09 -2.13
CA LYS A 135 18.27 2.14 -2.44
C LYS A 135 17.68 3.55 -2.40
N GLU A 136 16.48 3.75 -2.93
CA GLU A 136 15.83 5.06 -3.01
C GLU A 136 15.16 5.50 -1.69
N THR A 137 14.78 4.56 -0.85
CA THR A 137 14.03 4.82 0.41
C THR A 137 14.87 4.64 1.67
N ASN A 138 16.04 4.01 1.56
CA ASN A 138 16.85 3.57 2.70
C ASN A 138 16.08 2.66 3.68
N MET A 139 15.08 1.93 3.19
CA MET A 139 14.34 0.95 3.97
C MET A 139 15.18 -0.28 4.29
N GLU A 140 14.87 -0.92 5.40
CA GLU A 140 15.44 -2.21 5.74
C GLU A 140 14.95 -3.28 4.73
N PRO A 141 15.83 -4.18 4.23
CA PRO A 141 15.49 -5.14 3.18
C PRO A 141 14.30 -6.04 3.48
N ASP A 142 14.17 -6.54 4.72
CA ASP A 142 13.07 -7.42 5.09
C ASP A 142 11.75 -6.65 5.18
N THR A 143 11.79 -5.39 5.61
CA THR A 143 10.65 -4.46 5.54
C THR A 143 10.18 -4.28 4.10
N ALA A 144 11.09 -4.00 3.16
CA ALA A 144 10.73 -3.81 1.76
C ALA A 144 10.08 -5.09 1.15
N LYS A 145 10.61 -6.27 1.47
CA LYS A 145 10.03 -7.56 1.05
C LYS A 145 8.65 -7.80 1.67
N GLU A 146 8.46 -7.51 2.95
CA GLU A 146 7.17 -7.66 3.63
C GLU A 146 6.10 -6.80 2.93
N TRP A 147 6.43 -5.55 2.62
CA TRP A 147 5.54 -4.63 1.94
C TRP A 147 5.24 -5.06 0.50
N SER A 148 6.24 -5.52 -0.25
CA SER A 148 6.04 -6.09 -1.59
C SER A 148 5.09 -7.29 -1.56
N LYS A 149 5.32 -8.24 -0.65
CA LYS A 149 4.47 -9.42 -0.47
C LYS A 149 3.05 -9.04 -0.08
N MET A 150 2.90 -8.07 0.83
CA MET A 150 1.60 -7.54 1.21
C MET A 150 0.87 -7.02 -0.03
N TYR A 151 1.50 -6.14 -0.83
CA TYR A 151 0.91 -5.53 -2.03
C TYR A 151 0.54 -6.55 -3.10
N LEU A 152 1.39 -7.54 -3.35
CA LEU A 152 1.06 -8.66 -4.24
C LEU A 152 -0.19 -9.41 -3.78
N GLY A 153 -0.29 -9.74 -2.49
CA GLY A 153 -1.47 -10.38 -1.91
C GLY A 153 -2.75 -9.53 -2.04
N ILE A 154 -2.63 -8.20 -2.07
CA ILE A 154 -3.75 -7.29 -2.36
C ILE A 154 -4.20 -7.47 -3.81
N CYS A 155 -3.27 -7.36 -4.75
CA CYS A 155 -3.55 -7.46 -6.18
C CYS A 155 -4.15 -8.81 -6.55
N GLU A 156 -3.60 -9.90 -6.02
CA GLU A 156 -4.14 -11.26 -6.21
C GLU A 156 -5.57 -11.40 -5.68
N ALA A 157 -5.85 -10.85 -4.50
CA ALA A 157 -7.20 -10.91 -3.92
C ALA A 157 -8.22 -10.09 -4.74
N VAL A 158 -7.78 -9.00 -5.39
CA VAL A 158 -8.62 -8.23 -6.30
C VAL A 158 -8.86 -8.99 -7.60
N GLN A 159 -7.83 -9.58 -8.17
CA GLN A 159 -7.94 -10.35 -9.40
C GLN A 159 -8.90 -11.53 -9.21
N LYS A 160 -8.75 -12.30 -8.13
CA LYS A 160 -9.65 -13.42 -7.79
C LYS A 160 -11.11 -12.97 -7.64
N ARG A 161 -11.34 -11.79 -7.06
CA ARG A 161 -12.71 -11.24 -6.95
C ARG A 161 -13.27 -10.87 -8.31
N ASN A 162 -12.47 -10.22 -9.16
CA ASN A 162 -12.91 -9.84 -10.49
C ASN A 162 -13.24 -11.07 -11.35
N THR A 163 -12.43 -12.12 -11.29
CA THR A 163 -12.70 -13.37 -12.03
C THR A 163 -13.95 -14.09 -11.52
N LEU A 164 -14.24 -14.05 -10.22
CA LEU A 164 -15.46 -14.67 -9.65
C LEU A 164 -16.73 -13.87 -9.96
N LEU A 165 -16.63 -12.54 -10.08
CA LEU A 165 -17.75 -11.68 -10.49
C LEU A 165 -18.15 -11.89 -11.96
N ASP A 166 -17.24 -12.39 -12.79
CA ASP A 166 -17.52 -12.76 -14.17
C ASP A 166 -18.20 -14.14 -14.29
N GLU A 167 -18.21 -14.96 -13.22
CA GLU A 167 -18.65 -16.37 -13.30
C GLU A 167 -19.89 -16.76 -12.49
N ASN A 168 -20.34 -16.08 -11.43
CA ASN A 168 -21.68 -16.38 -10.85
C ASN A 168 -22.21 -15.38 -9.81
N CYS A 169 -23.51 -15.11 -9.93
CA CYS A 169 -24.38 -14.63 -8.85
C CYS A 169 -24.69 -15.81 -7.91
N ASP A 170 -24.12 -15.86 -6.72
CA ASP A 170 -24.87 -16.34 -5.54
C ASP A 170 -24.15 -16.02 -4.23
N GLU A 171 -24.93 -15.49 -3.30
CA GLU A 171 -24.49 -14.93 -2.03
C GLU A 171 -24.61 -15.98 -0.92
N SER A 172 -23.49 -16.38 -0.32
CA SER A 172 -23.52 -16.98 1.02
C SER A 172 -22.40 -16.41 1.88
N VAL A 173 -22.77 -15.50 2.79
CA VAL A 173 -21.90 -14.84 3.75
C VAL A 173 -21.72 -15.73 4.98
N SER A 174 -20.50 -16.18 5.22
CA SER A 174 -20.08 -16.72 6.53
C SER A 174 -19.28 -15.66 7.32
N LYS A 175 -19.65 -15.47 8.60
CA LYS A 175 -18.89 -14.67 9.59
C LYS A 175 -17.64 -15.44 10.03
N PRO A 176 -16.53 -14.75 10.35
CA PRO A 176 -16.16 -14.72 11.76
C PRO A 176 -15.58 -13.39 12.27
N SER A 177 -15.74 -13.21 13.58
CA SER A 177 -15.07 -12.26 14.47
C SER A 177 -13.55 -12.51 14.51
N ASN A 178 -12.78 -11.42 14.71
CA ASN A 178 -11.31 -11.29 14.57
C ASN A 178 -10.81 -11.10 13.14
N LEU A 179 -11.25 -10.00 12.50
CA LEU A 179 -10.63 -9.48 11.30
C LEU A 179 -9.40 -8.65 11.67
N SER A 180 -8.27 -8.85 10.97
CA SER A 180 -7.14 -7.92 11.03
C SER A 180 -7.59 -6.50 10.65
N PRO A 181 -6.93 -5.42 11.13
CA PRO A 181 -7.30 -4.03 10.81
C PRO A 181 -7.51 -3.79 9.31
N ILE A 182 -6.61 -4.38 8.51
CA ILE A 182 -6.66 -4.49 7.04
C ILE A 182 -7.97 -5.09 6.52
N SER A 183 -8.38 -6.24 7.03
CA SER A 183 -9.57 -6.95 6.56
C SER A 183 -10.87 -6.30 7.06
N ALA A 184 -10.86 -5.70 8.26
CA ALA A 184 -11.95 -4.87 8.76
C ALA A 184 -12.13 -3.61 7.90
N TRP A 185 -11.04 -2.91 7.56
CA TRP A 185 -11.07 -1.73 6.71
C TRP A 185 -11.55 -2.03 5.29
N ARG A 186 -11.09 -3.13 4.68
CA ARG A 186 -11.60 -3.60 3.39
C ARG A 186 -13.08 -3.92 3.42
N LYS A 187 -13.55 -4.57 4.49
CA LYS A 187 -14.98 -4.88 4.66
C LYS A 187 -15.83 -3.60 4.73
N LYS A 188 -15.30 -2.54 5.34
CA LYS A 188 -15.94 -1.22 5.41
C LYS A 188 -15.95 -0.48 4.07
N ASN A 189 -14.94 -0.70 3.21
CA ASN A 189 -14.76 0.00 1.94
C ASN A 189 -15.02 -0.88 0.69
N LYS A 190 -15.84 -1.94 0.81
CA LYS A 190 -16.07 -2.96 -0.23
C LYS A 190 -16.37 -2.43 -1.64
N SER A 191 -17.09 -1.30 -1.76
CA SER A 191 -17.50 -0.74 -3.05
C SER A 191 -16.47 0.19 -3.69
N LYS A 192 -15.53 0.74 -2.91
CA LYS A 192 -14.50 1.67 -3.38
C LYS A 192 -13.35 1.66 -2.39
N ASP A 193 -12.41 0.74 -2.56
CA ASP A 193 -11.21 0.61 -1.73
C ASP A 193 -10.24 1.78 -2.00
N PRO A 194 -10.07 2.71 -1.05
CA PRO A 194 -9.16 3.86 -1.20
C PRO A 194 -7.71 3.50 -1.55
N PHE A 195 -7.24 2.33 -1.10
CA PHE A 195 -5.89 1.88 -1.31
C PHE A 195 -5.72 1.35 -2.74
N LEU A 196 -6.72 0.63 -3.26
CA LEU A 196 -6.73 0.29 -4.68
C LEU A 196 -6.82 1.53 -5.57
N GLU A 197 -7.68 2.50 -5.22
CA GLU A 197 -7.74 3.78 -5.95
C GLU A 197 -6.41 4.53 -5.92
N PHE A 198 -5.70 4.48 -4.80
CA PHE A 198 -4.35 5.02 -4.69
C PHE A 198 -3.36 4.29 -5.60
N LEU A 199 -3.38 2.96 -5.64
CA LEU A 199 -2.57 2.19 -6.60
C LEU A 199 -2.87 2.61 -8.05
N LYS A 200 -4.15 2.83 -8.41
CA LYS A 200 -4.53 3.34 -9.75
C LYS A 200 -3.90 4.70 -10.03
N ASP A 201 -4.06 5.64 -9.10
CA ASP A 201 -3.57 7.00 -9.22
C ASP A 201 -2.02 7.07 -9.26
N ALA A 202 -1.34 6.09 -8.64
CA ALA A 202 0.11 5.94 -8.61
C ALA A 202 0.71 5.21 -9.85
N ASP A 203 -0.11 4.89 -10.86
CA ASP A 203 0.23 4.17 -12.11
C ASP A 203 0.15 2.62 -12.00
N SER A 204 -0.85 2.10 -11.29
CA SER A 204 -1.26 0.69 -11.32
C SER A 204 -2.77 0.53 -11.30
N LEU A 205 -3.40 0.70 -12.48
CA LEU A 205 -4.55 -0.03 -13.04
C LEU A 205 -4.99 0.61 -14.36
#